data_AF-A0A2V8TEG3-F1
#
_entry.id   AF-A0A2V8TEG3-F1
#
_cell.length_a   1.000
_cell.length_b   1.000
_cell.length_c   1.000
_cell.angle_alpha   90.00
_cell.angle_beta   90.00
_cell.angle_gamma   90.00
#
_symmetry.space_group_name_H-M   'P 1'
#
loop_
_entity.id
_entity.type
_entity.pdbx_description
1 polymer ?
#
loop_
_entity_poly.entity_id
_entity_poly.type
_entity_poly.pdbx_seq_one_letter_code
_entity_poly.pdbx_strand_id
1 'polypeptide(L)'
;MGSLSLPASGVIYIDTAPIIYSVEKHPDYAPSLRPVWAASKSGAIQVITSELALLETLVGPLKHGDSELADVYSELLTATEMRLLKTSAEADAYLREERDSWDR
;
A
#
# COMPACT_ATOMS: atom_id res chain seq x y z
N MET A 1 11.26 11.55 16.53
CA MET A 1 10.65 10.80 15.41
C MET A 1 11.17 11.36 14.09
N GLY A 2 11.36 10.52 13.07
CA GLY A 2 11.77 10.96 11.74
C GLY A 2 10.68 11.78 11.05
N SER A 3 11.06 12.65 10.12
CA SER A 3 10.14 13.41 9.27
C SER A 3 9.99 12.73 7.91
N LEU A 4 8.76 12.55 7.45
CA LEU A 4 8.50 12.09 6.08
C LEU A 4 8.59 13.30 5.13
N SER A 5 9.55 13.28 4.20
CA SER A 5 9.64 14.29 3.14
C SER A 5 8.82 13.84 1.94
N LEU A 6 7.73 14.55 1.67
CA LEU A 6 6.85 14.25 0.54
C LEU A 6 7.23 15.08 -0.71
N PRO A 7 7.18 14.48 -1.91
CA PRO A 7 7.26 15.25 -3.14
C PRO A 7 6.05 16.19 -3.27
N ALA A 8 6.23 17.31 -3.96
CA ALA A 8 5.14 18.25 -4.23
C ALA A 8 4.03 17.62 -5.11
N SER A 9 4.42 16.70 -5.99
CA SER A 9 3.51 15.88 -6.77
C SER A 9 4.16 14.59 -7.23
N GLY A 10 3.35 13.58 -7.56
CA GLY A 10 3.82 12.34 -8.17
C GLY A 10 3.12 11.10 -7.61
N VAL A 11 3.70 9.94 -7.92
CA VAL A 11 3.19 8.63 -7.49
C VAL A 11 4.04 8.13 -6.33
N ILE A 12 3.40 7.75 -5.23
CA ILE A 12 4.07 7.16 -4.05
C ILE A 12 3.55 5.74 -3.85
N TYR A 13 4.47 4.79 -3.78
CA TYR A 13 4.17 3.43 -3.37
C TYR A 13 4.15 3.33 -1.84
N ILE A 14 3.09 2.72 -1.31
CA ILE A 14 2.97 2.41 0.11
C ILE A 14 2.97 0.88 0.29
N ASP A 15 3.81 0.42 1.22
CA ASP A 15 3.90 -0.99 1.61
C ASP A 15 2.84 -1.37 2.66
N THR A 16 2.79 -2.65 3.05
CA THR A 16 1.81 -3.20 3.99
C THR A 16 1.78 -2.48 5.33
N ALA A 17 2.95 -2.21 5.94
CA ALA A 17 3.02 -1.66 7.31
C ALA A 17 2.37 -0.27 7.46
N PRO A 18 2.63 0.73 6.59
CA PRO A 18 1.92 2.00 6.66
C PRO A 18 0.38 1.88 6.48
N ILE A 19 -0.10 0.90 5.71
CA ILE A 19 -1.55 0.63 5.59
C ILE A 19 -2.08 0.17 6.95
N ILE A 20 -1.45 -0.84 7.55
CA ILE A 20 -1.81 -1.35 8.89
C ILE A 20 -1.81 -0.23 9.92
N TYR A 21 -0.74 0.56 9.99
CA TYR A 21 -0.64 1.65 10.97
C TYR A 21 -1.69 2.73 10.78
N SER A 22 -2.15 2.95 9.55
CA SER A 22 -3.19 3.94 9.25
C SER A 22 -4.58 3.44 9.62
N VAL A 23 -4.90 2.19 9.29
CA VAL A 23 -6.19 1.54 9.57
C VAL A 23 -6.36 1.30 11.07
N GLU A 24 -5.37 0.67 11.69
CA GLU A 24 -5.39 0.30 13.11
C GLU A 24 -4.95 1.46 14.03
N LYS A 25 -4.63 2.62 13.45
CA LYS A 25 -4.29 3.85 14.18
C LYS A 25 -3.14 3.67 15.17
N HIS A 26 -2.06 3.01 14.72
CA HIS A 26 -0.89 2.76 15.56
C HIS A 26 -0.37 4.09 16.18
N PRO A 27 -0.23 4.19 17.51
CA PRO A 27 -0.04 5.47 18.20
C PRO A 27 1.21 6.23 17.76
N ASP A 28 2.31 5.52 17.49
CA ASP A 28 3.57 6.15 17.11
C ASP A 28 3.70 6.46 15.61
N TYR A 29 3.05 5.68 14.74
CA TYR A 29 3.28 5.73 13.30
C TYR A 29 2.14 6.39 12.51
N ALA A 30 0.89 6.21 12.94
CA ALA A 30 -0.26 6.88 12.32
C ALA A 30 -0.09 8.41 12.25
N PRO A 31 0.42 9.11 13.29
CA PRO A 31 0.68 10.55 13.22
C PRO A 31 1.56 10.98 12.05
N SER A 32 2.57 10.17 11.73
CA SER A 32 3.58 10.45 10.69
C SER A 32 3.04 10.22 9.28
N LEU A 33 1.97 9.43 9.13
CA LEU A 33 1.32 9.13 7.85
C LEU A 33 0.21 10.11 7.49
N ARG A 34 -0.28 10.93 8.44
CA ARG A 34 -1.30 11.96 8.19
C ARG A 34 -0.98 12.88 7.01
N PRO A 35 0.26 13.37 6.82
CA PRO A 35 0.60 14.21 5.66
C PRO A 35 0.45 13.48 4.33
N VAL A 36 0.73 12.16 4.28
CA VAL A 36 0.58 11.32 3.08
C VAL A 36 -0.88 11.30 2.64
N TRP A 37 -1.77 10.95 3.57
CA TRP A 37 -3.20 10.86 3.29
C TRP A 37 -3.82 12.22 2.96
N ALA A 38 -3.36 13.30 3.62
CA ALA A 38 -3.78 14.66 3.29
C ALA A 38 -3.37 15.05 1.86
N ALA A 39 -2.13 14.75 1.46
CA ALA A 39 -1.63 15.03 0.11
C ALA A 39 -2.32 14.16 -0.96
N SER A 40 -2.65 12.90 -0.64
CA SER A 40 -3.43 12.02 -1.52
C SER A 40 -4.84 12.57 -1.72
N LYS A 41 -5.51 12.93 -0.62
CA LYS A 41 -6.87 13.48 -0.63
C LYS A 41 -6.97 14.82 -1.38
N SER A 42 -5.93 15.65 -1.32
CA SER A 42 -5.87 16.89 -2.09
C SER A 42 -5.52 16.67 -3.57
N GLY A 43 -5.22 15.44 -3.99
CA GLY A 43 -4.74 15.11 -5.33
C GLY A 43 -3.32 15.60 -5.63
N ALA A 44 -2.56 16.02 -4.62
CA ALA A 44 -1.17 16.44 -4.81
C ALA A 44 -0.30 15.23 -5.20
N ILE A 45 -0.53 14.10 -4.53
CA ILE A 45 0.12 12.82 -4.84
C ILE A 45 -0.92 11.77 -5.19
N GLN A 46 -0.51 10.76 -5.95
CA GLN A 46 -1.25 9.53 -6.12
C GLN A 46 -0.62 8.44 -5.27
N VAL A 47 -1.40 7.84 -4.38
CA VAL A 47 -0.96 6.67 -3.61
C VAL A 47 -1.26 5.40 -4.42
N ILE A 48 -0.24 4.57 -4.57
CA ILE A 48 -0.35 3.22 -5.13
C ILE A 48 0.12 2.18 -4.12
N THR A 49 -0.41 0.97 -4.23
CA THR A 49 0.12 -0.21 -3.53
C THR A 49 -0.11 -1.45 -4.39
N SER A 50 0.42 -2.59 -4.00
CA SER A 50 0.17 -3.86 -4.68
C SER A 50 -1.04 -4.59 -4.08
N GLU A 51 -1.69 -5.44 -4.87
CA GLU A 51 -2.68 -6.39 -4.34
C GLU A 51 -2.06 -7.29 -3.27
N LEU A 52 -0.79 -7.68 -3.43
CA LEU A 52 -0.06 -8.48 -2.45
C LEU A 52 0.02 -7.79 -1.09
N ALA A 53 0.39 -6.50 -1.05
CA ALA A 53 0.48 -5.75 0.19
C ALA A 53 -0.88 -5.66 0.92
N LEU A 54 -1.99 -5.54 0.20
CA LEU A 54 -3.32 -5.60 0.81
C LEU A 54 -3.73 -7.00 1.25
N LEU A 55 -3.32 -8.07 0.56
CA LEU A 55 -3.56 -9.43 1.02
C LEU A 55 -2.80 -9.74 2.32
N GLU A 56 -1.61 -9.16 2.51
CA GLU A 56 -0.85 -9.30 3.75
C GLU A 56 -1.56 -8.67 4.95
N THR A 57 -2.32 -7.57 4.77
CA THR A 57 -3.08 -6.96 5.87
C THR A 57 -4.22 -7.85 6.36
N LEU A 58 -4.77 -8.72 5.50
CA LEU A 58 -5.84 -9.66 5.85
C LEU A 58 -5.36 -10.85 6.68
N VAL A 59 -4.07 -11.17 6.66
CA VAL A 59 -3.53 -12.35 7.37
C VAL A 59 -3.78 -12.26 8.87
N GLY A 60 -3.56 -11.09 9.47
CA GLY A 60 -3.76 -10.86 10.90
C GLY A 60 -5.24 -11.05 11.31
N PRO A 61 -6.17 -10.26 10.77
CA PRO A 61 -7.60 -10.33 11.08
C PRO A 61 -8.19 -11.73 10.87
N LEU A 62 -7.90 -12.37 9.72
CA LEU A 62 -8.44 -13.70 9.42
C LEU A 62 -7.93 -14.76 10.39
N LYS A 63 -6.66 -14.68 10.83
CA LYS A 63 -6.12 -15.61 11.84
C LYS A 63 -6.76 -15.44 13.21
N HIS A 64 -7.18 -14.23 13.57
CA HIS A 64 -7.78 -13.92 14.87
C HIS A 64 -9.32 -13.95 14.85
N GLY A 65 -9.93 -14.21 13.69
CA GLY A 65 -11.39 -14.20 13.54
C GLY A 65 -12.00 -12.79 13.63
N ASP A 66 -11.21 -11.75 13.37
CA ASP A 66 -11.65 -10.36 13.38
C ASP A 66 -12.24 -9.99 12.02
N SER A 67 -13.52 -10.32 11.84
CA SER A 67 -14.23 -10.06 10.58
C SER A 67 -14.41 -8.57 10.30
N GLU A 68 -14.56 -7.73 11.33
CA GLU A 68 -14.74 -6.29 11.16
C GLU A 68 -13.48 -5.66 10.56
N LEU A 69 -12.31 -5.99 11.11
CA LEU A 69 -11.04 -5.49 10.57
C LEU A 69 -10.74 -6.09 9.19
N ALA A 70 -11.11 -7.35 8.94
CA ALA A 70 -10.99 -7.96 7.61
C ALA A 70 -11.87 -7.24 6.56
N ASP A 71 -13.08 -6.84 6.93
CA ASP A 71 -14.00 -6.09 6.06
C ASP A 71 -13.42 -4.71 5.74
N VAL A 72 -12.86 -3.99 6.73
CA VAL A 72 -12.20 -2.70 6.52
C VAL A 72 -11.05 -2.81 5.50
N TYR A 73 -10.18 -3.81 5.63
CA TYR A 73 -9.11 -4.03 4.65
C TYR A 73 -9.65 -4.46 3.28
N SER A 74 -10.75 -5.21 3.23
CA SER A 74 -11.40 -5.62 1.99
C SER A 74 -12.04 -4.45 1.26
N GLU A 75 -12.63 -3.49 1.98
CA GLU A 75 -13.16 -2.26 1.39
C GLU A 75 -12.03 -1.43 0.75
N LEU A 76 -10.84 -1.40 1.36
CA LEU A 76 -9.67 -0.73 0.81
C LEU A 76 -9.21 -1.34 -0.53
N LEU A 77 -9.45 -2.63 -0.79
CA LEU A 77 -9.17 -3.24 -2.11
C LEU A 77 -10.01 -2.60 -3.22
N THR A 78 -11.15 -2.01 -2.87
CA THR A 78 -12.11 -1.42 -3.81
C THR A 78 -12.17 0.11 -3.73
N ALA A 79 -11.37 0.71 -2.84
CA ALA A 79 -11.37 2.15 -2.61
C ALA A 79 -10.75 2.91 -3.79
N THR A 80 -11.31 4.07 -4.11
CA THR A 80 -10.87 4.92 -5.24
C THR A 80 -9.68 5.80 -4.91
N GLU A 81 -9.40 6.03 -3.62
CA GLU A 81 -8.30 6.90 -3.16
C GLU A 81 -6.92 6.25 -3.26
N MET A 82 -6.86 4.92 -3.44
CA MET A 82 -5.62 4.17 -3.67
C MET A 82 -5.73 3.38 -4.97
N ARG A 83 -4.72 3.51 -5.83
CA ARG A 83 -4.65 2.70 -7.04
C ARG A 83 -3.89 1.41 -6.76
N LEU A 84 -4.54 0.28 -7.00
CA LEU A 84 -3.91 -1.03 -6.88
C LEU A 84 -3.16 -1.41 -8.14
N LEU A 85 -1.92 -1.81 -7.94
CA LEU A 85 -1.12 -2.48 -8.94
C LEU A 85 -1.41 -3.97 -8.83
N LYS A 86 -1.99 -4.51 -9.90
CA LYS A 86 -2.18 -5.95 -10.04
C LYS A 86 -0.84 -6.63 -10.07
N THR A 87 -0.72 -7.71 -9.33
CA THR A 87 0.41 -8.63 -9.47
C THR A 87 0.13 -9.48 -10.71
N SER A 88 0.28 -8.91 -11.91
CA SER A 88 0.04 -9.67 -13.12
C SER A 88 1.18 -10.67 -13.35
N ALA A 89 0.88 -11.77 -14.02
CA ALA A 89 1.89 -12.63 -14.62
C ALA A 89 2.79 -11.88 -15.63
N GLU A 90 2.47 -10.63 -16.00
CA GLU A 90 3.29 -9.79 -16.87
C GLU A 90 4.49 -9.17 -16.14
N ALA A 91 4.41 -8.95 -14.82
CA ALA A 91 5.59 -8.62 -14.02
C ALA A 91 6.62 -9.77 -14.08
N ASP A 92 6.12 -11.01 -14.12
CA ASP A 92 6.92 -12.22 -14.30
C ASP A 92 7.50 -12.32 -15.72
N ALA A 93 6.77 -11.89 -16.75
CA ALA A 93 7.26 -11.84 -18.13
C ALA A 93 8.36 -10.78 -18.32
N TYR A 94 8.17 -9.60 -17.75
CA TYR A 94 9.14 -8.50 -17.74
C TYR A 94 10.43 -8.89 -17.00
N LEU A 95 10.30 -9.50 -15.81
CA LEU A 95 11.45 -9.98 -15.03
C LEU A 95 12.17 -11.16 -15.70
N ARG A 96 11.48 -12.00 -16.50
CA ARG A 96 12.15 -13.07 -17.28
C ARG A 96 12.98 -12.52 -18.43
N GLU A 97 12.44 -11.55 -19.19
CA GLU A 97 13.19 -10.89 -20.27
C GLU A 97 14.40 -10.11 -19.74
N GLU A 98 14.28 -9.43 -18.60
CA GLU A 98 15.42 -8.77 -17.97
C GLU A 98 16.43 -9.78 -17.46
N ARG A 99 16.04 -10.85 -16.75
CA ARG A 99 16.99 -11.83 -16.19
C ARG A 99 17.88 -12.48 -17.26
N ASP A 100 17.34 -12.76 -18.45
CA ASP A 100 18.09 -13.27 -19.60
C ASP A 100 19.07 -12.24 -20.23
N SER A 101 18.97 -10.97 -19.83
CA SER A 101 19.90 -9.89 -20.19
C SER A 101 21.02 -9.66 -19.18
N TRP A 102 20.88 -10.12 -17.94
CA TRP A 102 21.96 -10.06 -16.93
C TRP A 102 22.89 -11.29 -17.01
N ASP A 103 22.40 -12.39 -17.59
CA ASP A 103 23.14 -13.63 -17.80
C ASP A 103 23.87 -13.69 -19.18
N ARG A 104 23.89 -12.59 -19.94
CA ARG A 104 24.66 -12.41 -21.19
C ARG A 104 25.76 -11.37 -21.01
#